data_AF-A0AA35ICS9-F1
#
_entry.id   AF-A0AA35ICS9-F1
#
_cell.length_a   1.000
_cell.length_b   1.000
_cell.length_c   1.000
_cell.angle_alpha   90.00
_cell.angle_beta   90.00
_cell.angle_gamma   90.00
#
_symmetry.space_group_name_H-M   'P 1'
#
loop_
_entity.id
_entity.type
_entity.pdbx_description
1 polymer ?
#
loop_
_entity_poly.entity_id
_entity_poly.type
_entity_poly.pdbx_seq_one_letter_code
_entity_poly.pdbx_strand_id
1 'polypeptide(L)'
;MVNLYSRNFYQLAAARLQPAGLVAQWLPLPTQNDEDSRSLVRSFIDVFPHATLWTTEFHEMLLIGSLQPLQLDVPRIRQRLSQAAVAETLAEVGVASPEALLATWVTDRAGLERYAGDALPVTDDQPRIEYAPWVRPREITRVLPALLALRSAPPLHGATPAFASAVHDQWRSLALFYSLSLHAYNGNRQAWAREARELARSDGGNPYYRWFLGAGADR
;
A
#
# COMPACT_ATOMS: atom_id res chain seq x y z
N MET A 1 -20.94 -1.86 -2.90
CA MET A 1 -20.72 -0.91 -1.78
C MET A 1 -19.82 0.20 -2.27
N VAL A 2 -20.40 1.31 -2.73
CA VAL A 2 -19.65 2.47 -3.27
C VAL A 2 -19.49 3.57 -2.23
N ASN A 3 -20.46 3.67 -1.31
CA ASN A 3 -20.53 4.72 -0.30
C ASN A 3 -19.39 4.68 0.73
N LEU A 4 -18.60 3.61 0.82
CA LEU A 4 -17.44 3.54 1.72
C LEU A 4 -16.20 4.29 1.19
N TYR A 5 -16.25 4.79 -0.05
CA TYR A 5 -15.15 5.54 -0.67
C TYR A 5 -15.53 6.96 -1.06
N SER A 6 -16.70 7.43 -0.62
CA SER A 6 -17.12 8.80 -0.87
C SER A 6 -16.44 9.76 0.09
N ARG A 7 -16.23 11.00 -0.36
CA ARG A 7 -15.79 12.10 0.51
C ARG A 7 -16.73 12.27 1.70
N ASN A 8 -18.03 12.10 1.49
CA ASN A 8 -19.06 12.20 2.53
C ASN A 8 -18.85 11.16 3.63
N PHE A 9 -18.56 9.91 3.27
CA PHE A 9 -18.22 8.87 4.23
C PHE A 9 -16.94 9.20 5.01
N TYR A 10 -15.90 9.67 4.33
CA TYR A 10 -14.68 10.08 5.02
C TYR A 10 -14.90 11.26 5.96
N GLN A 11 -15.76 12.23 5.62
CA GLN A 11 -16.16 13.31 6.53
C GLN A 11 -16.88 12.76 7.77
N LEU A 12 -17.77 11.78 7.61
CA LEU A 12 -18.46 11.13 8.73
C LEU A 12 -17.50 10.33 9.61
N ALA A 13 -16.50 9.67 9.02
CA ALA A 13 -15.46 8.96 9.73
C ALA A 13 -14.57 9.94 10.53
N ALA A 14 -14.09 11.00 9.88
CA ALA A 14 -13.27 12.05 10.49
C ALA A 14 -13.98 12.71 11.69
N ALA A 15 -15.27 12.99 11.58
CA ALA A 15 -16.08 13.58 12.67
C ALA A 15 -16.22 12.67 13.90
N ARG A 16 -15.92 11.37 13.78
CA ARG A 16 -16.00 10.38 14.86
C ARG A 16 -14.65 9.96 15.42
N LEU A 17 -13.55 10.46 14.85
CA LEU A 17 -12.22 10.17 15.36
C LEU A 17 -12.01 10.85 16.71
N GLN A 18 -11.43 10.10 17.66
CA GLN A 18 -10.82 10.70 18.84
C GLN A 18 -9.57 11.51 18.45
N PRO A 19 -9.08 12.40 19.32
CA PRO A 19 -7.80 13.06 19.12
C PRO A 19 -6.69 12.04 18.80
N ALA A 20 -5.83 12.36 17.82
CA ALA A 20 -4.82 11.45 17.26
C ALA A 20 -5.36 10.14 16.63
N GLY A 21 -6.66 10.05 16.37
CA GLY A 21 -7.28 8.93 15.67
C GLY A 21 -6.83 8.83 14.21
N LEU A 22 -6.89 7.60 13.69
CA LEU A 22 -6.52 7.24 12.32
C LEU A 22 -7.69 6.55 11.62
N VAL A 23 -7.83 6.78 10.32
CA VAL A 23 -8.61 5.93 9.42
C VAL A 23 -7.64 5.10 8.60
N ALA A 24 -7.88 3.79 8.54
CA ALA A 24 -7.21 2.88 7.64
C ALA A 24 -8.20 2.36 6.61
N GLN A 25 -7.90 2.58 5.33
CA GLN A 25 -8.78 2.28 4.22
C GLN A 25 -8.04 1.45 3.19
N TRP A 26 -8.52 0.23 2.94
CA TRP A 26 -8.01 -0.59 1.84
C TRP A 26 -8.36 0.09 0.50
N LEU A 27 -7.43 0.11 -0.44
CA LEU A 27 -7.56 0.63 -1.80
C LEU A 27 -7.45 -0.55 -2.79
N PRO A 28 -8.56 -0.99 -3.41
CA PRO A 28 -8.54 -2.15 -4.30
C PRO A 28 -7.99 -1.77 -5.68
N LEU A 29 -6.92 -2.45 -6.12
CA LEU A 29 -6.29 -2.17 -7.41
C LEU A 29 -6.92 -2.91 -8.61
N PRO A 30 -7.41 -4.17 -8.52
CA PRO A 30 -7.88 -4.90 -9.71
C PRO A 30 -9.37 -4.67 -10.03
N THR A 31 -10.09 -3.92 -9.20
CA THR A 31 -11.55 -3.78 -9.33
C THR A 31 -12.00 -2.43 -9.89
N GLN A 32 -11.05 -1.54 -10.20
CA GLN A 32 -11.31 -0.19 -10.65
C GLN A 32 -10.37 0.17 -11.80
N ASN A 33 -10.79 1.06 -12.70
CA ASN A 33 -9.86 1.68 -13.65
C ASN A 33 -8.97 2.70 -12.93
N ASP A 34 -7.82 3.03 -13.51
CA ASP A 34 -6.91 4.03 -12.92
C ASP A 34 -7.63 5.35 -12.61
N GLU A 35 -8.50 5.82 -13.51
CA GLU A 35 -9.29 7.04 -13.32
C GLU A 35 -10.21 6.98 -12.09
N ASP A 36 -10.79 5.80 -11.83
CA ASP A 36 -11.63 5.54 -10.67
C ASP A 36 -10.76 5.47 -9.40
N SER A 37 -9.64 4.76 -9.42
CA SER A 37 -8.68 4.72 -8.30
C SER A 37 -8.16 6.11 -7.92
N ARG A 38 -7.88 6.98 -8.91
CA ARG A 38 -7.50 8.38 -8.67
C ARG A 38 -8.63 9.16 -7.98
N SER A 39 -9.89 8.90 -8.36
CA SER A 39 -11.07 9.50 -7.72
C SER A 39 -11.26 9.01 -6.28
N LEU A 40 -11.00 7.73 -5.99
CA LEU A 40 -10.99 7.20 -4.61
C LEU A 40 -9.95 7.89 -3.74
N VAL A 41 -8.71 8.02 -4.26
CA VAL A 41 -7.64 8.72 -3.57
C VAL A 41 -8.00 10.20 -3.35
N ARG A 42 -8.59 10.86 -4.35
CA ARG A 42 -9.07 12.24 -4.24
C ARG A 42 -10.08 12.39 -3.09
N SER A 43 -11.09 11.52 -3.02
CA SER A 43 -12.07 11.52 -1.94
C SER A 43 -11.42 11.48 -0.56
N PHE A 44 -10.37 10.67 -0.40
CA PHE A 44 -9.70 10.47 0.86
C PHE A 44 -8.88 11.71 1.28
N ILE A 45 -8.04 12.23 0.38
CA ILE A 45 -7.15 13.37 0.67
C ILE A 45 -7.86 14.73 0.72
N ASP A 46 -9.11 14.80 0.25
CA ASP A 46 -10.03 15.92 0.47
C ASP A 46 -10.41 16.10 1.94
N VAL A 47 -10.38 15.01 2.73
CA VAL A 47 -10.81 15.01 4.13
C VAL A 47 -9.63 14.93 5.09
N PHE A 48 -8.63 14.11 4.78
CA PHE A 48 -7.49 13.90 5.66
C PHE A 48 -6.28 14.74 5.23
N PRO A 49 -5.93 15.81 5.98
CA PRO A 49 -4.76 16.66 5.68
C PRO A 49 -3.42 15.95 5.90
N HIS A 50 -3.41 14.83 6.63
CA HIS A 50 -2.26 13.96 6.77
C HIS A 50 -2.65 12.58 6.27
N ALA A 51 -2.21 12.24 5.07
CA ALA A 51 -2.52 10.98 4.40
C ALA A 51 -1.23 10.32 3.92
N THR A 52 -1.21 8.99 3.98
CA THR A 52 -0.05 8.18 3.57
C THR A 52 -0.55 6.91 2.89
N LEU A 53 0.28 6.36 2.00
CA LEU A 53 -0.01 5.14 1.26
C LEU A 53 1.04 4.07 1.59
N TRP A 54 0.55 2.86 1.82
CA TRP A 54 1.36 1.71 2.17
C TRP A 54 1.00 0.53 1.28
N THR A 55 1.98 -0.25 0.87
CA THR A 55 1.72 -1.54 0.26
C THR A 55 1.26 -2.55 1.31
N THR A 56 0.50 -3.55 0.88
CA THR A 56 -0.01 -4.63 1.73
C THR A 56 0.26 -5.95 1.03
N GLU A 57 -0.77 -6.60 0.49
CA GLU A 57 -0.60 -7.69 -0.46
C GLU A 57 -0.47 -7.13 -1.90
N PHE A 58 -0.52 -7.99 -2.93
CA PHE A 58 -0.28 -7.63 -4.32
C PHE A 58 -1.42 -6.82 -4.97
N HIS A 59 -2.68 -7.10 -4.60
CA HIS A 59 -3.87 -6.56 -5.25
C HIS A 59 -4.49 -5.37 -4.54
N GLU A 60 -3.96 -4.96 -3.39
CA GLU A 60 -4.47 -3.82 -2.63
C GLU A 60 -3.35 -3.01 -2.00
N MET A 61 -3.67 -1.76 -1.68
CA MET A 61 -2.85 -0.89 -0.86
C MET A 61 -3.65 -0.37 0.33
N LEU A 62 -2.98 0.26 1.29
CA LEU A 62 -3.60 0.83 2.47
C LEU A 62 -3.38 2.34 2.52
N LEU A 63 -4.49 3.09 2.47
CA LEU A 63 -4.53 4.51 2.78
C LEU A 63 -4.67 4.70 4.29
N ILE A 64 -3.78 5.48 4.88
CA ILE A 64 -3.86 5.88 6.29
C ILE A 64 -4.06 7.39 6.35
N GLY A 65 -5.09 7.84 7.07
CA GLY A 65 -5.50 9.24 7.14
C GLY A 65 -5.66 9.71 8.58
N SER A 66 -5.27 10.95 8.84
CA SER A 66 -5.45 11.63 10.13
C SER A 66 -5.70 13.13 9.97
N LEU A 67 -6.34 13.69 10.98
CA LEU A 67 -6.51 15.15 11.14
C LEU A 67 -5.29 15.81 11.80
N GLN A 68 -4.35 15.03 12.32
CA GLN A 68 -3.12 15.52 12.95
C GLN A 68 -1.88 14.93 12.26
N PRO A 69 -0.71 15.60 12.35
CA PRO A 69 0.51 15.11 11.72
C PRO A 69 0.86 13.68 12.15
N LEU A 70 1.14 12.83 11.17
CA LEU A 70 1.60 11.46 11.37
C LEU A 70 3.12 11.42 11.45
N GLN A 71 3.65 10.97 12.59
CA GLN A 71 5.09 10.80 12.80
C GLN A 71 5.45 9.32 12.89
N LEU A 72 6.41 8.89 12.06
CA LEU A 72 6.98 7.55 12.12
C LEU A 72 8.11 7.52 13.15
N ASP A 73 7.74 7.50 14.43
CA ASP A 73 8.64 7.38 15.57
C ASP A 73 9.20 5.95 15.67
N VAL A 74 10.46 5.78 15.25
CA VAL A 74 11.12 4.48 15.18
C VAL A 74 11.24 3.81 16.56
N PRO A 75 11.73 4.49 17.62
CA PRO A 75 11.71 3.92 18.97
C PRO A 75 10.33 3.38 19.39
N ARG A 76 9.28 4.17 19.17
CA ARG A 76 7.91 3.77 19.51
C ARG A 76 7.41 2.59 18.68
N ILE A 77 7.67 2.59 17.36
CA ILE A 77 7.31 1.48 16.47
C ILE A 77 8.01 0.20 16.92
N ARG A 78 9.31 0.25 17.19
CA ARG A 78 10.09 -0.90 17.67
C ARG A 78 9.52 -1.47 18.97
N GLN A 79 9.21 -0.59 19.94
CA GLN A 79 8.62 -1.00 21.21
C GLN A 79 7.25 -1.67 21.03
N ARG A 80 6.42 -1.19 20.10
CA ARG A 80 5.10 -1.77 19.82
C ARG A 80 5.21 -3.11 19.11
N LEU A 81 6.11 -3.22 18.13
CA LEU A 81 6.33 -4.45 17.39
C LEU A 81 7.06 -5.54 18.21
N SER A 82 7.75 -5.19 19.29
CA SER A 82 8.33 -6.18 20.20
C SER A 82 7.32 -6.82 21.16
N GLN A 83 6.07 -6.37 21.16
CA GLN A 83 5.01 -7.01 21.95
C GLN A 83 4.67 -8.36 21.32
N ALA A 84 4.77 -9.45 22.09
CA ALA A 84 4.67 -10.82 21.57
C ALA A 84 3.45 -11.04 20.65
N ALA A 85 2.25 -10.66 21.11
CA ALA A 85 1.03 -10.79 20.32
C ALA A 85 1.09 -10.02 18.98
N VAL A 86 1.69 -8.83 18.96
CA VAL A 86 1.83 -8.03 17.73
C VAL A 86 2.87 -8.66 16.80
N ALA A 87 4.01 -9.08 17.35
CA ALA A 87 5.07 -9.72 16.60
C ALA A 87 4.58 -11.02 15.93
N GLU A 88 3.86 -11.86 16.67
CA GLU A 88 3.29 -13.12 16.20
C GLU A 88 2.29 -12.88 15.06
N THR A 89 1.30 -12.01 15.25
CA THR A 89 0.30 -11.71 14.21
C THR A 89 0.92 -11.10 12.95
N LEU A 90 1.91 -10.21 13.09
CA LEU A 90 2.56 -9.60 11.92
C LEU A 90 3.48 -10.59 11.20
N ALA A 91 4.13 -11.51 11.92
CA ALA A 91 4.96 -12.54 11.31
C ALA A 91 4.14 -13.52 10.45
N GLU A 92 2.90 -13.83 10.83
CA GLU A 92 1.99 -14.67 10.03
C GLU A 92 1.72 -14.10 8.63
N VAL A 93 1.71 -12.77 8.50
CA VAL A 93 1.51 -12.06 7.23
C VAL A 93 2.83 -11.61 6.58
N GLY A 94 3.97 -12.10 7.07
CA GLY A 94 5.28 -11.82 6.48
C GLY A 94 5.91 -10.48 6.86
N VAL A 95 5.37 -9.78 7.86
CA VAL A 95 5.95 -8.55 8.43
C VAL A 95 6.71 -8.91 9.71
N ALA A 96 7.95 -9.38 9.54
CA ALA A 96 8.74 -9.94 10.64
C ALA A 96 9.54 -8.90 11.45
N SER A 97 9.59 -7.63 11.01
CA SER A 97 10.37 -6.59 11.69
C SER A 97 9.83 -5.17 11.46
N PRO A 98 10.24 -4.19 12.30
CA PRO A 98 9.97 -2.78 12.08
C PRO A 98 10.47 -2.27 10.73
N GLU A 99 11.61 -2.78 10.26
CA GLU A 99 12.17 -2.45 8.96
C GLU A 99 11.30 -2.99 7.82
N ALA A 100 10.78 -4.22 7.95
CA ALA A 100 9.86 -4.81 6.99
C ALA A 100 8.53 -4.04 6.92
N LEU A 101 7.99 -3.62 8.08
CA LEU A 101 6.79 -2.77 8.12
C LEU A 101 7.05 -1.41 7.45
N LEU A 102 8.15 -0.74 7.79
CA LEU A 102 8.48 0.57 7.23
C LEU A 102 8.86 0.50 5.75
N ALA A 103 9.31 -0.66 5.28
CA ALA A 103 9.57 -0.89 3.86
C ALA A 103 8.29 -0.86 3.02
N THR A 104 7.11 -1.11 3.59
CA THR A 104 5.84 -1.03 2.84
C THR A 104 5.39 0.41 2.58
N TRP A 105 6.07 1.42 3.12
CA TRP A 105 5.81 2.82 2.80
C TRP A 105 5.94 3.09 1.30
N VAL A 106 4.90 3.69 0.72
CA VAL A 106 4.93 4.22 -0.64
C VAL A 106 5.17 5.72 -0.58
N THR A 107 4.18 6.49 -0.13
CA THR A 107 4.23 7.95 -0.30
C THR A 107 3.36 8.68 0.71
N ASP A 108 3.60 9.99 0.83
CA ASP A 108 2.84 10.89 1.68
C ASP A 108 1.68 11.56 0.90
N ARG A 109 1.06 12.56 1.53
CA ARG A 109 -0.04 13.31 0.92
C ARG A 109 0.35 13.98 -0.39
N ALA A 110 1.57 14.49 -0.53
CA ALA A 110 2.01 15.12 -1.77
C ALA A 110 2.16 14.09 -2.90
N GLY A 111 2.57 12.87 -2.59
CA GLY A 111 2.51 11.75 -3.54
C GLY A 111 1.08 11.40 -3.95
N LEU A 112 0.17 11.31 -2.99
CA LEU A 112 -1.25 11.04 -3.25
C LEU A 112 -1.93 12.15 -4.06
N GLU A 113 -1.58 13.42 -3.84
CA GLU A 113 -2.05 14.55 -4.64
C GLU A 113 -1.55 14.46 -6.09
N ARG A 114 -0.28 14.09 -6.31
CA ARG A 114 0.25 13.85 -7.65
C ARG A 114 -0.47 12.71 -8.36
N TYR A 115 -0.79 11.63 -7.64
CA TYR A 115 -1.54 10.51 -8.19
C TYR A 115 -2.97 10.91 -8.55
N ALA A 116 -3.71 11.51 -7.60
CA ALA A 116 -5.07 11.96 -7.82
C ALA A 116 -5.14 12.97 -8.98
N GLY A 117 -4.15 13.87 -9.08
CA GLY A 117 -4.10 14.90 -10.10
C GLY A 117 -5.38 15.75 -10.11
N ASP A 118 -6.01 15.85 -11.28
CA ASP A 118 -7.26 16.56 -11.54
C ASP A 118 -8.53 15.71 -11.36
N ALA A 119 -8.41 14.48 -10.86
CA ALA A 119 -9.56 13.62 -10.62
C ALA A 119 -10.54 14.29 -9.64
N LEU A 120 -11.84 14.13 -9.91
CA LEU A 120 -12.89 14.60 -9.02
C LEU A 120 -13.16 13.55 -7.95
N PRO A 121 -13.49 13.95 -6.70
CA PRO A 121 -13.81 12.99 -5.66
C PRO A 121 -15.09 12.22 -6.01
N VAL A 122 -15.17 11.01 -5.49
CA VAL A 122 -16.44 10.28 -5.36
C VAL A 122 -17.23 10.94 -4.24
N THR A 123 -18.49 11.26 -4.50
CA THR A 123 -19.41 11.83 -3.51
C THR A 123 -20.71 11.04 -3.53
N ASP A 124 -21.52 11.14 -2.48
CA ASP A 124 -22.81 10.42 -2.47
C ASP A 124 -23.73 10.88 -3.61
N ASP A 125 -23.68 12.18 -3.97
CA ASP A 125 -24.45 12.75 -5.09
C ASP A 125 -23.84 12.46 -6.47
N GLN A 126 -22.56 12.10 -6.52
CA GLN A 126 -21.85 11.70 -7.74
C GLN A 126 -21.03 10.43 -7.45
N PRO A 127 -21.67 9.26 -7.34
CA PRO A 127 -21.02 8.00 -7.00
C PRO A 127 -20.31 7.42 -8.22
N ARG A 128 -19.25 8.10 -8.68
CA ARG A 128 -18.58 7.87 -9.97
C ARG A 128 -18.22 6.40 -10.24
N ILE A 129 -17.77 5.68 -9.21
CA ILE A 129 -17.41 4.26 -9.34
C ILE A 129 -18.61 3.32 -9.53
N GLU A 130 -19.83 3.72 -9.15
CA GLU A 130 -21.04 2.92 -9.38
C GLU A 130 -21.45 2.91 -10.84
N TYR A 131 -21.14 4.00 -11.54
CA TYR A 131 -21.43 4.21 -12.96
C TYR A 131 -20.18 4.12 -13.83
N ALA A 132 -19.07 3.62 -13.26
CA ALA A 132 -17.83 3.44 -13.99
C ALA A 132 -17.99 2.35 -15.08
N PRO A 133 -17.26 2.47 -16.20
CA PRO A 133 -17.22 1.41 -17.19
C PRO A 133 -16.58 0.14 -16.59
N TRP A 134 -16.81 -1.00 -17.24
CA TRP A 134 -16.14 -2.25 -16.89
C TRP A 134 -14.63 -2.06 -16.76
N VAL A 135 -14.06 -2.70 -15.74
CA VAL A 135 -12.62 -2.67 -15.49
C VAL A 135 -11.88 -3.23 -16.70
N ARG A 136 -10.90 -2.50 -17.20
CA ARG A 136 -10.11 -2.92 -18.35
C ARG A 136 -9.29 -4.17 -17.99
N PRO A 137 -9.05 -5.09 -18.95
CA PRO A 137 -8.22 -6.25 -18.70
C PRO A 137 -6.82 -5.87 -18.22
N ARG A 138 -6.35 -6.55 -17.17
CA ARG A 138 -5.01 -6.36 -16.57
C ARG A 138 -4.75 -4.95 -16.03
N GLU A 139 -5.78 -4.22 -15.61
CA GLU A 139 -5.62 -2.84 -15.12
C GLU A 139 -4.62 -2.70 -13.95
N ILE A 140 -4.51 -3.72 -13.11
CA ILE A 140 -3.50 -3.78 -12.05
C ILE A 140 -2.06 -3.57 -12.57
N THR A 141 -1.75 -3.98 -13.81
CA THR A 141 -0.42 -3.78 -14.41
C THR A 141 -0.16 -2.34 -14.86
N ARG A 142 -1.16 -1.45 -14.75
CA ARG A 142 -1.04 -0.01 -14.95
C ARG A 142 -1.04 0.73 -13.63
N VAL A 143 -2.04 0.44 -12.79
CA VAL A 143 -2.28 1.15 -11.52
C VAL A 143 -1.17 0.89 -10.51
N LEU A 144 -0.79 -0.38 -10.31
CA LEU A 144 0.23 -0.74 -9.32
C LEU A 144 1.60 -0.09 -9.64
N PRO A 145 2.14 -0.17 -10.88
CA PRO A 145 3.38 0.55 -11.21
C PRO A 145 3.28 2.06 -11.04
N ALA A 146 2.15 2.68 -11.38
CA ALA A 146 1.96 4.12 -11.20
C ALA A 146 2.05 4.53 -9.73
N LEU A 147 1.44 3.75 -8.83
CA LEU A 147 1.52 3.98 -7.38
C LEU A 147 2.92 3.71 -6.83
N LEU A 148 3.56 2.59 -7.21
CA LEU A 148 4.93 2.27 -6.77
C LEU A 148 5.97 3.29 -7.27
N ALA A 149 5.74 3.94 -8.42
CA ALA A 149 6.60 5.00 -8.93
C ALA A 149 6.58 6.28 -8.06
N LEU A 150 5.57 6.46 -7.21
CA LEU A 150 5.49 7.57 -6.24
C LEU A 150 6.33 7.31 -4.98
N ARG A 151 6.97 6.14 -4.90
CA ARG A 151 7.67 5.70 -3.71
C ARG A 151 8.77 6.69 -3.32
N SER A 152 8.77 7.04 -2.04
CA SER A 152 9.75 7.92 -1.40
C SER A 152 10.37 7.23 -0.18
N ALA A 153 11.43 7.79 0.39
CA ALA A 153 11.93 7.32 1.68
C ALA A 153 10.92 7.72 2.78
N PRO A 154 10.56 6.82 3.72
CA PRO A 154 9.66 7.17 4.81
C PRO A 154 10.27 8.27 5.69
N PRO A 155 9.48 9.24 6.17
CA PRO A 155 9.95 10.32 7.04
C PRO A 155 10.15 9.83 8.48
N LEU A 156 11.22 9.05 8.70
CA LEU A 156 11.51 8.40 9.97
C LEU A 156 12.01 9.39 11.03
N HIS A 157 11.43 9.35 12.22
CA HIS A 157 11.90 10.09 13.39
C HIS A 157 12.65 9.16 14.34
N GLY A 158 13.82 9.60 14.83
CA GLY A 158 14.65 8.81 15.75
C GLY A 158 15.35 7.58 15.13
N ALA A 159 15.44 7.51 13.80
CA ALA A 159 16.15 6.44 13.10
C ALA A 159 17.68 6.68 13.09
N THR A 160 18.45 5.62 13.27
CA THR A 160 19.88 5.64 12.93
C THR A 160 20.07 5.47 11.42
N PRO A 161 21.21 5.89 10.84
CA PRO A 161 21.51 5.65 9.42
C PRO A 161 21.49 4.16 9.06
N ALA A 162 21.99 3.30 9.95
CA ALA A 162 21.95 1.85 9.76
C ALA A 162 20.51 1.31 9.69
N PHE A 163 19.62 1.81 10.55
CA PHE A 163 18.21 1.43 10.51
C PHE A 163 17.56 1.88 9.20
N ALA A 164 17.76 3.13 8.78
CA ALA A 164 17.24 3.63 7.51
C ALA A 164 17.75 2.83 6.30
N SER A 165 19.02 2.40 6.32
CA SER A 165 19.58 1.49 5.30
C SER A 165 18.86 0.14 5.30
N ALA A 166 18.63 -0.44 6.48
CA ALA A 166 17.93 -1.73 6.59
C ALA A 166 16.47 -1.65 6.09
N VAL A 167 15.76 -0.54 6.33
CA VAL A 167 14.44 -0.29 5.72
C VAL A 167 14.54 -0.26 4.20
N HIS A 168 15.57 0.39 3.65
CA HIS A 168 15.80 0.45 2.21
C HIS A 168 16.08 -0.94 1.63
N ASP A 169 16.86 -1.77 2.31
CA ASP A 169 17.17 -3.13 1.87
C ASP A 169 15.93 -4.03 1.87
N GLN A 170 15.09 -3.93 2.91
CA GLN A 170 13.80 -4.62 2.96
C GLN A 170 12.87 -4.18 1.82
N TRP A 171 12.84 -2.89 1.49
CA TRP A 171 12.10 -2.41 0.32
C TRP A 171 12.61 -3.02 -0.99
N ARG A 172 13.92 -3.20 -1.16
CA ARG A 172 14.46 -3.80 -2.39
C ARG A 172 13.95 -5.22 -2.59
N SER A 173 13.89 -6.02 -1.53
CA SER A 173 13.29 -7.36 -1.58
C SER A 173 11.81 -7.30 -1.94
N LEU A 174 11.06 -6.39 -1.32
CA LEU A 174 9.63 -6.19 -1.60
C LEU A 174 9.38 -5.71 -3.05
N ALA A 175 10.22 -4.81 -3.56
CA ALA A 175 10.13 -4.31 -4.93
C ALA A 175 10.40 -5.43 -5.96
N LEU A 176 11.35 -6.33 -5.67
CA LEU A 176 11.57 -7.53 -6.48
C LEU A 176 10.34 -8.44 -6.50
N PHE A 177 9.67 -8.63 -5.36
CA PHE A 177 8.41 -9.37 -5.30
C PHE A 177 7.32 -8.74 -6.19
N TYR A 178 7.15 -7.42 -6.15
CA TYR A 178 6.17 -6.72 -7.00
C TYR A 178 6.50 -6.81 -8.49
N SER A 179 7.78 -6.64 -8.85
CA SER A 179 8.27 -6.80 -10.24
C SER A 179 8.00 -8.20 -10.78
N LEU A 180 8.37 -9.22 -9.99
CA LEU A 180 8.15 -10.62 -10.32
C LEU A 180 6.67 -10.92 -10.58
N SER A 181 5.81 -10.44 -9.69
CA SER A 181 4.37 -10.65 -9.76
C SER A 181 3.75 -9.94 -10.98
N LEU A 182 4.21 -8.73 -11.32
CA LEU A 182 3.82 -8.03 -12.54
C LEU A 182 4.28 -8.77 -13.80
N HIS A 183 5.46 -9.39 -13.80
CA HIS A 183 5.91 -10.24 -14.91
C HIS A 183 5.03 -11.47 -15.10
N ALA A 184 4.56 -12.10 -14.03
CA ALA A 184 3.60 -13.21 -14.11
C ALA A 184 2.28 -12.74 -14.76
N TYR A 185 1.73 -11.61 -14.32
CA TYR A 185 0.49 -11.03 -14.87
C TYR A 185 0.60 -10.67 -16.36
N ASN A 186 1.78 -10.24 -16.80
CA ASN A 186 2.06 -9.92 -18.19
C ASN A 186 2.46 -11.14 -19.04
N GLY A 187 2.53 -12.34 -18.46
CA GLY A 187 2.92 -13.56 -19.17
C GLY A 187 4.42 -13.62 -19.54
N ASN A 188 5.26 -12.78 -18.94
CA ASN A 188 6.70 -12.73 -19.23
C ASN A 188 7.47 -13.79 -18.44
N ARG A 189 7.35 -15.05 -18.87
CA ARG A 189 7.93 -16.22 -18.17
C ARG A 189 9.45 -16.17 -18.01
N GLN A 190 10.18 -15.57 -18.94
CA GLN A 190 11.64 -15.46 -18.87
C GLN A 190 12.10 -14.46 -17.81
N ALA A 191 11.48 -13.28 -17.75
CA ALA A 191 11.77 -12.30 -16.71
C ALA A 191 11.38 -12.84 -15.33
N TRP A 192 10.20 -13.48 -15.25
CA TRP A 192 9.74 -14.13 -14.04
C TRP A 192 10.75 -15.16 -13.49
N ALA A 193 11.25 -16.07 -14.34
CA ALA A 193 12.19 -17.11 -13.90
C ALA A 193 13.55 -16.57 -13.44
N ARG A 194 13.96 -15.38 -13.90
CA ARG A 194 15.19 -14.73 -13.41
C ARG A 194 14.96 -14.15 -12.02
N GLU A 195 13.92 -13.35 -11.85
CA GLU A 195 13.62 -12.67 -10.59
C GLU A 195 13.17 -13.63 -9.48
N ALA A 196 12.44 -14.70 -9.81
CA ALA A 196 12.05 -15.72 -8.83
C ALA A 196 13.27 -16.36 -8.15
N ARG A 197 14.35 -16.60 -8.91
CA ARG A 197 15.60 -17.16 -8.37
C ARG A 197 16.36 -16.17 -7.50
N GLU A 198 16.17 -14.87 -7.70
CA GLU A 198 16.77 -13.82 -6.87
C GLU A 198 15.98 -13.62 -5.57
N LEU A 199 14.65 -13.60 -5.65
CA LEU A 199 13.78 -13.52 -4.48
C LEU A 199 13.91 -14.76 -3.58
N ALA A 200 13.98 -15.96 -4.16
CA ALA A 200 14.17 -17.19 -3.37
C ALA A 200 15.52 -17.21 -2.62
N ARG A 201 16.56 -16.55 -3.15
CA ARG A 201 17.88 -16.44 -2.50
C ARG A 201 17.93 -15.39 -1.40
N SER A 202 17.14 -14.33 -1.51
CA SER A 202 17.14 -13.21 -0.56
C SER A 202 16.08 -13.34 0.54
N ASP A 203 14.88 -13.83 0.20
CA ASP A 203 13.71 -13.76 1.09
C ASP A 203 12.74 -14.95 0.93
N GLY A 204 13.26 -16.11 0.50
CA GLY A 204 12.47 -17.33 0.26
C GLY A 204 11.79 -17.92 1.52
N GLY A 205 12.13 -17.41 2.71
CA GLY A 205 11.50 -17.76 3.99
C GLY A 205 10.23 -16.98 4.30
N ASN A 206 9.93 -15.88 3.60
CA ASN A 206 8.77 -15.05 3.87
C ASN A 206 7.46 -15.83 3.60
N PRO A 207 6.55 -15.98 4.60
CA PRO A 207 5.31 -16.74 4.46
C PRO A 207 4.42 -16.24 3.32
N TYR A 208 4.32 -14.92 3.13
CA TYR A 208 3.48 -14.32 2.10
C TYR A 208 4.02 -14.60 0.70
N TYR A 209 5.34 -14.43 0.48
CA TYR A 209 5.95 -14.72 -0.82
C TYR A 209 5.81 -16.21 -1.18
N ARG A 210 5.96 -17.11 -0.20
CA ARG A 210 5.77 -18.55 -0.41
C ARG A 210 4.34 -18.90 -0.80
N TRP A 211 3.35 -18.34 -0.09
CA TRP A 211 1.94 -18.54 -0.40
C TRP A 211 1.60 -18.02 -1.81
N PHE A 212 2.03 -16.80 -2.14
CA PHE A 212 1.74 -16.17 -3.43
C PHE A 212 2.39 -16.93 -4.60
N LEU A 213 3.67 -17.30 -4.48
CA LEU A 213 4.39 -18.02 -5.53
C LEU A 213 3.96 -19.49 -5.64
N GLY A 214 3.62 -20.13 -4.53
CA GLY A 214 3.10 -21.50 -4.51
C GLY A 214 1.73 -21.60 -5.18
N ALA A 215 0.85 -20.62 -4.97
CA ALA A 215 -0.46 -20.55 -5.64
C ALA A 215 -0.36 -20.35 -7.17
N GLY A 216 0.77 -19.82 -7.66
CA GLY A 216 1.03 -19.63 -9.09
C GLY A 216 1.62 -20.85 -9.81
N ALA A 217 2.07 -21.88 -9.08
CA ALA A 217 2.69 -23.09 -9.66
C ALA A 217 1.66 -24.16 -10.09
N ASP A 218 0.43 -24.10 -9.56
CA ASP A 218 -0.66 -25.04 -9.83
C ASP A 218 -1.67 -24.53 -10.90
N ARG A 219 -1.28 -23.57 -11.76
CA ARG A 219 -2.12 -23.08 -12.88
C ARG A 219 -1.40 -23.05 -14.21
#